data_AF-Q8MVP3-F1
#
_entry.id   AF-Q8MVP3-F1
#
_cell.length_a   1.000
_cell.length_b   1.000
_cell.length_c   1.000
_cell.angle_alpha   90.00
_cell.angle_beta   90.00
_cell.angle_gamma   90.00
#
_symmetry.space_group_name_H-M   'P 1'
#
loop_
_entity.id
_entity.type
_entity.pdbx_description
1 polymer ?
#
loop_
_entity_poly.entity_id
_entity_poly.type
_entity_poly.pdbx_seq_one_letter_code
_entity_poly.pdbx_strand_id
1 'polypeptide(L)'
;NAFKALMVAQAQECFYEKASAGKMKPDILAKVANQAATLYGEATKAVADTGGVLPKEVNSACSIRHDKFLCLAQFHQAGVAHNDKKFGEEIARLKKVEPMLKTLGKSGDLLSGFAVKDFMAKATTQLQASEKENNFIYHDTIPKDSALAAIGKAVIAKPKPFNPNEVMSAKFSDAFAGLVPLTVHNALQSHENRRKEIVEREVGRLREQTTLLNGVMSSLNLPAA
;
A
#
# COMPACT_ATOMS: atom_id res chain seq x y z
N ASN A 1 -7.93 8.41 -1.32
CA ASN A 1 -7.15 7.89 -0.17
C ASN A 1 -7.78 6.69 0.53
N ALA A 2 -9.10 6.67 0.77
CA ALA A 2 -9.80 5.54 1.41
C ALA A 2 -9.46 4.16 0.82
N PHE A 3 -9.62 3.98 -0.50
CA PHE A 3 -9.30 2.69 -1.15
C PHE A 3 -7.84 2.28 -1.00
N LYS A 4 -6.89 3.22 -1.09
CA LYS A 4 -5.47 2.93 -0.88
C LYS A 4 -5.23 2.37 0.53
N ALA A 5 -5.80 3.01 1.56
CA ALA A 5 -5.68 2.55 2.94
C ALA A 5 -6.31 1.17 3.12
N LEU A 6 -7.52 0.97 2.60
CA LEU A 6 -8.24 -0.30 2.67
C LEU A 6 -7.49 -1.45 1.99
N MET A 7 -6.98 -1.24 0.78
CA MET A 7 -6.23 -2.26 0.02
C MET A 7 -4.93 -2.65 0.73
N VAL A 8 -4.23 -1.69 1.35
CA VAL A 8 -3.01 -1.98 2.12
C VAL A 8 -3.35 -2.75 3.40
N ALA A 9 -4.46 -2.41 4.08
CA ALA A 9 -4.95 -3.17 5.24
C ALA A 9 -5.30 -4.62 4.89
N GLN A 10 -6.03 -4.83 3.80
CA GLN A 10 -6.38 -6.17 3.30
C GLN A 10 -5.15 -6.97 2.88
N ALA A 11 -4.16 -6.34 2.24
CA ALA A 11 -2.90 -7.01 1.92
C ALA A 11 -2.16 -7.47 3.18
N GLN A 12 -2.13 -6.65 4.24
CA GLN A 12 -1.55 -7.04 5.53
C GLN A 12 -2.31 -8.19 6.18
N GLU A 13 -3.64 -8.23 6.08
CA GLU A 13 -4.46 -9.37 6.49
C GLU A 13 -4.09 -10.66 5.74
N CYS A 14 -3.91 -10.62 4.42
CA CYS A 14 -3.45 -11.80 3.68
C CYS A 14 -2.08 -12.31 4.17
N PHE A 15 -1.16 -11.41 4.53
CA PHE A 15 0.11 -11.81 5.15
C PHE A 15 -0.09 -12.43 6.54
N TYR A 16 -1.03 -11.92 7.33
CA TYR A 16 -1.40 -12.55 8.60
C TYR A 16 -1.95 -13.96 8.39
N GLU A 17 -2.89 -14.14 7.46
CA GLU A 17 -3.50 -15.44 7.16
C GLU A 17 -2.44 -16.45 6.70
N LYS A 18 -1.52 -16.02 5.83
CA LYS A 18 -0.36 -16.82 5.42
C LYS A 18 0.52 -17.21 6.60
N ALA A 19 0.86 -16.26 7.47
CA ALA A 19 1.70 -16.52 8.64
C ALA A 19 1.00 -17.46 9.65
N SER A 20 -0.31 -17.30 9.83
CA SER A 20 -1.14 -18.15 10.70
C SER A 20 -1.23 -19.58 10.15
N ALA A 21 -1.49 -19.74 8.85
CA ALA A 21 -1.51 -21.04 8.17
C ALA A 21 -0.12 -21.72 8.23
N GLY A 22 0.95 -20.94 8.12
CA GLY A 22 2.32 -21.40 8.28
C GLY A 22 2.76 -21.67 9.73
N LYS A 23 1.87 -21.52 10.72
CA LYS A 23 2.15 -21.72 12.15
C LYS A 23 3.40 -20.95 12.63
N MET A 24 3.57 -19.71 12.17
CA MET A 24 4.68 -18.86 12.60
C MET A 24 4.63 -18.58 14.11
N LYS A 25 5.77 -18.15 14.67
CA LYS A 25 5.89 -17.86 16.12
C LYS A 25 4.86 -16.81 16.58
N PRO A 26 4.33 -16.92 17.82
CA PRO A 26 3.34 -15.98 18.35
C PRO A 26 3.77 -14.51 18.28
N ASP A 27 5.06 -14.21 18.49
CA ASP A 27 5.60 -12.84 18.39
C ASP A 27 5.41 -12.22 17.00
N ILE A 28 5.61 -13.03 15.95
CA ILE A 28 5.42 -12.58 14.57
C ILE A 28 3.92 -12.36 14.31
N LEU A 29 3.08 -13.31 14.70
CA LEU A 29 1.63 -13.20 14.52
C LEU A 29 1.04 -11.99 15.26
N ALA A 30 1.49 -11.73 16.49
CA ALA A 30 1.07 -10.58 17.29
C ALA A 30 1.43 -9.25 16.59
N LYS A 31 2.68 -9.10 16.13
CA LYS A 31 3.15 -7.89 15.44
C LYS A 31 2.48 -7.65 14.10
N VAL A 32 2.23 -8.71 13.34
CA VAL A 32 1.56 -8.64 12.02
C VAL A 32 0.08 -8.32 12.19
N ALA A 33 -0.61 -8.95 13.15
CA ALA A 33 -2.00 -8.65 13.49
C ALA A 33 -2.16 -7.22 14.00
N ASN A 34 -1.29 -6.75 14.89
CA ASN A 34 -1.35 -5.38 15.41
C ASN A 34 -1.14 -4.32 14.31
N GLN A 35 -0.29 -4.63 13.32
CA GLN A 35 -0.16 -3.77 12.14
C GLN A 35 -1.44 -3.79 11.29
N ALA A 36 -2.07 -4.94 11.07
CA ALA A 36 -3.34 -5.02 10.35
C ALA A 36 -4.43 -4.21 11.06
N ALA A 37 -4.54 -4.33 12.39
CA ALA A 37 -5.47 -3.53 13.19
C ALA A 37 -5.22 -2.02 13.01
N THR A 38 -3.95 -1.59 13.03
CA THR A 38 -3.59 -0.18 12.81
C THR A 38 -4.06 0.30 11.43
N LEU A 39 -3.75 -0.45 10.37
CA LEU A 39 -4.13 -0.11 9.00
C LEU A 39 -5.64 -0.08 8.81
N TYR A 40 -6.39 -1.00 9.42
CA TYR A 40 -7.85 -0.96 9.41
C TYR A 40 -8.40 0.24 10.15
N GLY A 41 -7.81 0.64 11.28
CA GLY A 41 -8.20 1.86 11.99
C GLY A 41 -7.97 3.12 11.15
N GLU A 42 -6.87 3.19 10.42
CA GLU A 42 -6.61 4.26 9.44
C GLU A 42 -7.60 4.23 8.28
N ALA A 43 -7.92 3.03 7.76
CA ALA A 43 -8.91 2.86 6.70
C ALA A 43 -10.32 3.29 7.15
N THR A 44 -10.76 2.94 8.37
CA THR A 44 -12.04 3.38 8.95
C THR A 44 -12.15 4.91 8.96
N LYS A 45 -11.10 5.61 9.41
CA LYS A 45 -11.06 7.08 9.38
C LYS A 45 -11.11 7.61 7.95
N ALA A 46 -10.27 7.08 7.06
CA ALA A 46 -10.21 7.52 5.67
C ALA A 46 -11.52 7.27 4.92
N VAL A 47 -12.28 6.23 5.28
CA VAL A 47 -13.62 5.95 4.74
C VAL A 47 -14.64 6.95 5.29
N ALA A 48 -14.60 7.26 6.59
CA ALA A 48 -15.47 8.27 7.18
C ALA A 48 -15.27 9.68 6.57
N ASP A 49 -14.02 10.04 6.28
CA ASP A 49 -13.64 11.32 5.64
C ASP A 49 -14.19 11.46 4.21
N THR A 50 -14.71 10.38 3.60
CA THR A 50 -15.35 10.45 2.27
C THR A 50 -16.74 11.08 2.29
N GLY A 51 -17.28 11.48 3.45
CA GLY A 51 -18.57 12.16 3.53
C GLY A 51 -19.75 11.29 3.12
N GLY A 52 -19.63 9.96 3.20
CA GLY A 52 -20.69 9.02 2.85
C GLY A 52 -20.73 8.61 1.37
N VAL A 53 -19.71 8.95 0.58
CA VAL A 53 -19.56 8.46 -0.81
C VAL A 53 -19.43 6.93 -0.83
N LEU A 54 -18.81 6.33 0.19
CA LEU A 54 -18.68 4.89 0.31
C LEU A 54 -19.88 4.28 1.06
N PRO A 55 -20.31 3.05 0.69
CA PRO A 55 -21.35 2.33 1.41
C PRO A 55 -21.01 2.19 2.90
N LYS A 56 -22.02 2.30 3.77
CA LYS A 56 -21.83 2.24 5.23
C LYS A 56 -21.23 0.91 5.66
N GLU A 57 -21.52 -0.15 4.92
CA GLU A 57 -21.02 -1.51 5.09
C GLU A 57 -19.49 -1.56 5.00
N VAL A 58 -18.88 -0.71 4.17
CA VAL A 58 -17.41 -0.63 4.04
C VAL A 58 -16.80 -0.12 5.34
N ASN A 59 -17.39 0.90 5.95
CA ASN A 59 -16.91 1.45 7.22
C ASN A 59 -17.08 0.44 8.35
N SER A 60 -18.26 -0.17 8.46
CA SER A 60 -18.53 -1.24 9.41
C SER A 60 -17.56 -2.42 9.25
N ALA A 61 -17.31 -2.86 8.02
CA ALA A 61 -16.35 -3.94 7.75
C ALA A 61 -14.92 -3.57 8.16
N CYS A 62 -14.47 -2.33 7.93
CA CYS A 62 -13.16 -1.86 8.39
C CYS A 62 -13.07 -1.85 9.92
N SER A 63 -14.09 -1.33 10.61
CA SER A 63 -14.13 -1.29 12.07
C SER A 63 -14.13 -2.69 12.69
N ILE A 64 -14.92 -3.61 12.13
CA ILE A 64 -14.98 -4.99 12.63
C ILE A 64 -13.65 -5.72 12.39
N ARG A 65 -12.99 -5.50 11.24
CA ARG A 65 -11.66 -6.05 10.98
C ARG A 65 -10.59 -5.44 11.89
N HIS A 66 -10.68 -4.15 12.21
CA HIS A 66 -9.83 -3.51 13.21
C HIS A 66 -9.93 -4.24 14.56
N ASP A 67 -11.15 -4.44 15.07
CA ASP A 67 -11.39 -5.11 16.36
C ASP A 67 -10.93 -6.58 16.34
N LYS A 68 -11.20 -7.30 15.24
CA LYS A 68 -10.74 -8.68 15.01
C LYS A 68 -9.21 -8.76 15.16
N PHE A 69 -8.48 -7.92 14.45
CA PHE A 69 -7.01 -7.97 14.46
C PHE A 69 -6.41 -7.48 15.76
N LEU A 70 -7.04 -6.53 16.46
CA LEU A 70 -6.61 -6.12 17.78
C LEU A 70 -6.79 -7.26 18.80
N CYS A 71 -7.90 -8.00 18.72
CA CYS A 71 -8.16 -9.18 19.52
C CYS A 71 -7.13 -10.28 19.27
N LEU A 72 -6.88 -10.61 18.00
CA LEU A 72 -5.86 -11.58 17.60
C LEU A 72 -4.46 -11.19 18.07
N ALA A 73 -4.11 -9.91 17.99
CA ALA A 73 -2.83 -9.40 18.47
C ALA A 73 -2.66 -9.65 19.98
N GLN A 74 -3.67 -9.33 20.79
CA GLN A 74 -3.63 -9.58 22.24
C GLN A 74 -3.53 -11.07 22.56
N PHE A 75 -4.27 -11.92 21.85
CA PHE A 75 -4.23 -13.36 22.05
C PHE A 75 -2.84 -13.95 21.74
N HIS A 76 -2.23 -13.58 20.61
CA HIS A 76 -0.89 -14.05 20.27
C HIS A 76 0.17 -13.50 21.23
N GLN A 77 0.02 -12.25 21.68
CA GLN A 77 0.93 -11.66 22.65
C GLN A 77 0.82 -12.35 24.02
N ALA A 78 -0.35 -12.85 24.42
CA ALA A 78 -0.47 -13.69 25.60
C ALA A 78 0.36 -14.97 25.47
N GLY A 79 0.37 -15.59 24.28
CA GLY A 79 1.26 -16.73 23.99
C GLY A 79 2.76 -16.38 24.00
N VAL A 80 3.14 -15.13 23.68
CA VAL A 80 4.52 -14.65 23.88
C VAL A 80 4.84 -14.57 25.37
N ALA A 81 3.96 -13.95 26.16
CA ALA A 81 4.13 -13.85 27.61
C ALA A 81 4.26 -15.22 28.28
N HIS A 82 3.47 -16.21 27.83
CA HIS A 82 3.57 -17.60 28.26
C HIS A 82 4.98 -18.17 28.02
N ASN A 83 5.49 -18.05 26.78
CA ASN A 83 6.82 -18.55 26.42
C ASN A 83 7.96 -17.85 27.19
N ASP A 84 7.75 -16.57 27.54
CA ASP A 84 8.67 -15.77 28.34
C ASP A 84 8.50 -16.00 29.86
N LYS A 85 7.61 -16.93 30.28
CA LYS A 85 7.28 -17.26 31.68
C LYS A 85 6.71 -16.07 32.48
N LYS A 86 6.03 -15.15 31.80
CA LYS A 86 5.31 -14.01 32.39
C LYS A 86 3.82 -14.35 32.50
N PHE A 87 3.49 -15.25 33.41
CA PHE A 87 2.14 -15.82 33.53
C PHE A 87 1.09 -14.79 33.96
N GLY A 88 1.47 -13.81 34.80
CA GLY A 88 0.59 -12.70 35.15
C GLY A 88 0.20 -11.86 33.93
N GLU A 89 1.18 -11.57 33.05
CA GLU A 89 0.96 -10.83 31.81
C GLU A 89 0.09 -11.62 30.82
N GLU A 90 0.30 -12.93 30.70
CA GLU A 90 -0.55 -13.82 29.90
C GLU A 90 -2.03 -13.72 30.32
N ILE A 91 -2.31 -13.87 31.62
CA ILE A 91 -3.66 -13.81 32.17
C ILE A 91 -4.29 -12.43 31.92
N ALA A 92 -3.54 -11.35 32.17
CA ALA A 92 -4.03 -9.98 31.93
C ALA A 92 -4.44 -9.77 30.46
N ARG A 93 -3.63 -10.25 29.50
CA ARG A 93 -3.93 -10.15 28.08
C ARG A 93 -5.11 -11.03 27.67
N LEU A 94 -5.22 -12.25 28.19
CA LEU A 94 -6.36 -13.14 27.92
C LEU A 94 -7.68 -12.60 28.49
N LYS A 95 -7.66 -11.98 29.68
CA LYS A 95 -8.83 -11.28 30.25
C LYS A 95 -9.33 -10.15 29.36
N LYS A 96 -8.43 -9.49 28.64
CA LYS A 96 -8.79 -8.45 27.66
C LYS A 96 -9.41 -9.01 26.38
N VAL A 97 -9.03 -10.23 25.97
CA VAL A 97 -9.52 -10.88 24.74
C VAL A 97 -10.99 -11.29 24.84
N GLU A 98 -11.44 -11.83 25.98
CA GLU A 98 -12.83 -12.28 26.16
C GLU A 98 -13.90 -11.22 25.84
N PRO A 99 -13.88 -10.00 26.42
CA PRO A 99 -14.89 -8.99 26.12
C PRO A 99 -14.82 -8.53 24.65
N MET A 100 -13.63 -8.51 24.05
CA MET A 100 -13.48 -8.18 22.62
C MET A 100 -14.16 -9.23 21.73
N LEU A 101 -14.01 -10.53 22.05
CA LEU A 101 -14.68 -11.61 21.33
C LEU A 101 -16.19 -11.58 21.50
N LYS A 102 -16.70 -11.19 22.67
CA LYS A 102 -18.15 -11.02 22.90
C LYS A 102 -18.72 -9.90 22.01
N THR A 103 -17.99 -8.80 21.83
CA THR A 103 -18.38 -7.72 20.93
C THR A 103 -18.33 -8.17 19.47
N LEU A 104 -17.26 -8.85 19.06
CA LEU A 104 -17.11 -9.40 17.71
C LEU A 104 -18.20 -10.44 17.37
N GLY A 105 -18.67 -11.20 18.35
CA GLY A 105 -19.76 -12.17 18.17
C GLY A 105 -21.09 -11.54 17.77
N LYS A 106 -21.26 -10.22 17.98
CA LYS A 106 -22.45 -9.45 17.57
C LYS A 106 -22.36 -8.93 16.14
N SER A 107 -21.19 -9.04 15.49
CA SER A 107 -20.91 -8.46 14.17
C SER A 107 -21.44 -9.29 12.99
N GLY A 108 -22.06 -10.44 13.23
CA GLY A 108 -22.70 -11.28 12.20
C GLY A 108 -21.73 -11.78 11.12
N ASP A 109 -22.20 -11.84 9.87
CA ASP A 109 -21.48 -12.41 8.72
C ASP A 109 -20.33 -11.54 8.18
N LEU A 110 -20.15 -10.32 8.71
CA LEU A 110 -19.08 -9.40 8.29
C LEU A 110 -17.67 -9.90 8.62
N LEU A 111 -17.56 -10.96 9.42
CA LEU A 111 -16.32 -11.62 9.83
C LEU A 111 -15.91 -12.79 8.94
N SER A 112 -16.48 -12.90 7.72
CA SER A 112 -16.28 -13.99 6.74
C SER A 112 -15.05 -14.90 6.99
N GLY A 113 -15.30 -16.14 7.42
CA GLY A 113 -14.27 -17.15 7.68
C GLY A 113 -13.65 -17.14 9.09
N PHE A 114 -14.01 -16.20 9.97
CA PHE A 114 -13.56 -16.20 11.37
C PHE A 114 -14.62 -16.81 12.30
N ALA A 115 -14.37 -18.04 12.77
CA ALA A 115 -15.22 -18.73 13.72
C ALA A 115 -15.05 -18.16 15.14
N VAL A 116 -15.76 -17.05 15.44
CA VAL A 116 -15.68 -16.34 16.72
C VAL A 116 -15.96 -17.28 17.90
N LYS A 117 -16.96 -18.17 17.77
CA LYS A 117 -17.34 -19.10 18.84
C LYS A 117 -16.22 -20.07 19.20
N ASP A 118 -15.58 -20.67 18.20
CA ASP A 118 -14.47 -21.61 18.40
C ASP A 118 -13.26 -20.90 19.01
N PHE A 119 -12.97 -19.68 18.52
CA PHE A 119 -11.89 -18.88 19.05
C PHE A 119 -12.16 -18.40 20.48
N MET A 120 -13.41 -18.08 20.82
CA MET A 120 -13.84 -17.75 22.19
C MET A 120 -13.68 -18.95 23.12
N ALA A 121 -14.14 -20.13 22.72
CA ALA A 121 -13.95 -21.35 23.50
C ALA A 121 -12.46 -21.65 23.76
N LYS A 122 -11.62 -21.47 22.74
CA LYS A 122 -10.16 -21.61 22.86
C LYS A 122 -9.56 -20.60 23.84
N ALA A 123 -9.92 -19.33 23.73
CA ALA A 123 -9.40 -18.26 24.59
C ALA A 123 -9.83 -18.45 26.06
N THR A 124 -11.10 -18.80 26.30
CA THR A 124 -11.60 -19.07 27.65
C THR A 124 -10.94 -20.31 28.27
N THR A 125 -10.73 -21.38 27.49
CA THR A 125 -10.03 -22.58 27.99
C THR A 125 -8.59 -22.26 28.37
N GLN A 126 -7.87 -21.50 27.53
CA GLN A 126 -6.50 -21.05 27.83
C GLN A 126 -6.45 -20.17 29.07
N LEU A 127 -7.40 -19.24 29.24
CA LEU A 127 -7.48 -18.36 30.40
C LEU A 127 -7.69 -19.17 31.68
N GLN A 128 -8.65 -20.09 31.70
CA GLN A 128 -8.93 -20.94 32.85
C GLN A 128 -7.73 -21.81 33.23
N ALA A 129 -7.03 -22.38 32.24
CA ALA A 129 -5.81 -23.15 32.47
C ALA A 129 -4.70 -22.29 33.07
N SER A 130 -4.46 -21.10 32.50
CA SER A 130 -3.42 -20.18 32.96
C SER A 130 -3.70 -19.65 34.37
N GLU A 131 -4.95 -19.30 34.67
CA GLU A 131 -5.37 -18.88 36.01
C GLU A 131 -5.20 -20.00 37.03
N LYS A 132 -5.57 -21.23 36.67
CA LYS A 132 -5.37 -22.39 37.53
C LYS A 132 -3.88 -22.58 37.83
N GLU A 133 -3.04 -22.68 36.81
CA GLU A 133 -1.59 -22.86 37.02
C GLU A 133 -0.97 -21.73 37.83
N ASN A 134 -1.36 -20.48 37.56
CA ASN A 134 -0.85 -19.34 38.33
C ASN A 134 -1.30 -19.37 39.79
N ASN A 135 -2.52 -19.82 40.09
CA ASN A 135 -3.03 -19.91 41.45
C ASN A 135 -2.44 -21.08 42.26
N PHE A 136 -1.97 -22.15 41.61
CA PHE A 136 -1.43 -23.33 42.29
C PHE A 136 0.09 -23.41 42.27
N ILE A 137 0.75 -22.86 41.23
CA ILE A 137 2.17 -23.06 40.95
C ILE A 137 2.91 -21.73 41.01
N TYR A 138 2.62 -20.81 40.08
CA TYR A 138 3.52 -19.68 39.82
C TYR A 138 3.33 -18.48 40.74
N HIS A 139 2.09 -18.21 41.15
CA HIS A 139 1.71 -17.04 41.97
C HIS A 139 2.22 -15.70 41.40
N ASP A 140 2.31 -15.59 40.07
CA ASP A 140 2.78 -14.38 39.40
C ASP A 140 1.71 -13.28 39.51
N THR A 141 2.17 -12.04 39.69
CA THR A 141 1.26 -10.90 39.91
C THR A 141 0.64 -10.49 38.58
N ILE A 142 -0.69 -10.44 38.53
CA ILE A 142 -1.42 -10.02 37.33
C ILE A 142 -1.31 -8.49 37.20
N PRO A 143 -0.61 -7.97 36.17
CA PRO A 143 -0.47 -6.54 35.96
C PRO A 143 -1.79 -5.91 35.52
N LYS A 144 -1.94 -4.62 35.78
CA LYS A 144 -3.05 -3.82 35.24
C LYS A 144 -2.83 -3.55 33.74
N ASP A 145 -3.91 -3.31 33.01
CA ASP A 145 -3.87 -2.98 31.57
C ASP A 145 -2.91 -1.84 31.21
N SER A 146 -2.78 -0.82 32.07
CA SER A 146 -1.88 0.31 31.86
C SER A 146 -0.40 -0.03 32.00
N ALA A 147 -0.07 -1.14 32.65
CA ALA A 147 1.30 -1.62 32.83
C ALA A 147 1.72 -2.62 31.74
N LEU A 148 0.80 -3.03 30.86
CA LEU A 148 1.10 -3.94 29.76
C LEU A 148 1.91 -3.21 28.68
N ALA A 149 3.02 -3.83 28.27
CA ALA A 149 3.80 -3.33 27.14
C ALA A 149 2.96 -3.29 25.86
N ALA A 150 3.14 -2.24 25.06
CA ALA A 150 2.53 -2.13 23.76
C ALA A 150 3.03 -3.25 22.83
N ILE A 151 2.11 -3.82 22.06
CA ILE A 151 2.46 -4.84 21.06
C ILE A 151 3.23 -4.15 19.93
N GLY A 152 4.34 -4.75 19.48
CA GLY A 152 5.08 -4.23 18.33
C GLY A 152 4.26 -4.25 17.04
N LYS A 153 4.80 -3.67 15.96
CA LYS A 153 4.17 -3.65 14.65
C LYS A 153 5.14 -4.13 13.58
N ALA A 154 4.66 -4.97 12.66
CA ALA A 154 5.45 -5.45 11.52
C ALA A 154 4.78 -5.02 10.21
N VAL A 155 5.33 -4.00 9.54
CA VAL A 155 4.83 -3.49 8.25
C VAL A 155 5.35 -4.36 7.11
N ILE A 156 4.47 -5.16 6.52
CA ILE A 156 4.82 -6.06 5.40
C ILE A 156 4.18 -5.55 4.11
N ALA A 157 2.90 -5.21 4.16
CA ALA A 157 2.20 -4.63 3.02
C ALA A 157 2.62 -3.17 2.79
N LYS A 158 3.03 -2.86 1.56
CA LYS A 158 3.33 -1.50 1.11
C LYS A 158 2.61 -1.23 -0.21
N PRO A 159 2.13 0.01 -0.43
CA PRO A 159 1.53 0.37 -1.72
C PRO A 159 2.58 0.25 -2.81
N LYS A 160 2.26 -0.47 -3.88
CA LYS A 160 3.11 -0.54 -5.07
C LYS A 160 3.10 0.83 -5.77
N PRO A 161 4.26 1.44 -6.05
CA PRO A 161 4.32 2.67 -6.82
C PRO A 161 3.72 2.47 -8.21
N PHE A 162 2.97 3.46 -8.68
CA PHE A 162 2.48 3.44 -10.06
C PHE A 162 3.64 3.67 -11.01
N ASN A 163 3.82 2.76 -11.98
CA ASN A 163 4.77 2.89 -13.06
C ASN A 163 3.98 2.97 -14.38
N PRO A 164 3.96 4.13 -15.07
CA PRO A 164 3.23 4.29 -16.33
C PRO A 164 3.73 3.37 -17.45
N ASN A 165 4.99 2.95 -17.37
CA ASN A 165 5.63 2.05 -18.34
C ASN A 165 5.47 0.58 -17.95
N GLU A 166 4.89 0.29 -16.79
CA GLU A 166 4.61 -1.07 -16.40
C GLU A 166 3.41 -1.59 -17.19
N VAL A 167 3.71 -2.64 -17.95
CA VAL A 167 2.75 -3.30 -18.78
C VAL A 167 1.78 -4.10 -17.90
N MET A 168 0.52 -3.69 -17.84
CA MET A 168 -0.50 -4.33 -16.99
C MET A 168 -1.00 -5.68 -17.54
N SER A 169 -0.73 -5.97 -18.83
CA SER A 169 -1.12 -7.22 -19.49
C SER A 169 0.10 -8.04 -19.90
N ALA A 170 0.12 -9.33 -19.57
CA ALA A 170 1.21 -10.24 -19.94
C ALA A 170 1.46 -10.34 -21.46
N LYS A 171 0.47 -9.97 -22.29
CA LYS A 171 0.54 -9.97 -23.76
C LYS A 171 0.25 -8.60 -24.34
N PHE A 172 0.69 -7.54 -23.68
CA PHE A 172 0.53 -6.21 -24.24
C PHE A 172 1.29 -6.08 -25.55
N SER A 173 0.60 -5.53 -26.54
CA SER A 173 1.17 -5.05 -27.78
C SER A 173 0.67 -3.63 -27.94
N ASP A 174 1.59 -2.68 -28.12
CA ASP A 174 1.21 -1.30 -28.39
C ASP A 174 0.64 -1.21 -29.81
N ALA A 175 -0.66 -0.90 -29.91
CA ALA A 175 -1.33 -0.73 -31.19
C ALA A 175 -0.78 0.46 -31.99
N PHE A 176 -0.09 1.39 -31.32
CA PHE A 176 0.48 2.60 -31.90
C PHE A 176 2.00 2.59 -31.89
N ALA A 177 2.65 1.42 -31.84
CA ALA A 177 4.11 1.32 -31.83
C ALA A 177 4.80 2.01 -33.02
N GLY A 178 4.11 2.12 -34.17
CA GLY A 178 4.58 2.84 -35.35
C GLY A 178 4.23 4.34 -35.38
N LEU A 179 3.44 4.83 -34.43
CA LEU A 179 3.02 6.22 -34.36
C LEU A 179 4.15 7.07 -33.78
N VAL A 180 4.60 8.05 -34.56
CA VAL A 180 5.64 8.98 -34.12
C VAL A 180 5.05 9.95 -33.10
N PRO A 181 5.71 10.17 -31.94
CA PRO A 181 5.25 11.14 -30.96
C PRO A 181 5.13 12.55 -31.54
N LEU A 182 4.08 13.27 -31.14
CA LEU A 182 3.82 14.63 -31.66
C LEU A 182 4.98 15.59 -31.39
N THR A 183 5.70 15.40 -30.28
CA THR A 183 6.91 16.18 -29.95
C THR A 183 8.01 16.02 -31.00
N VAL A 184 8.21 14.79 -31.50
CA VAL A 184 9.18 14.50 -32.56
C VAL A 184 8.71 15.08 -33.89
N HIS A 185 7.42 14.95 -34.20
CA HIS A 185 6.82 15.54 -35.40
C HIS A 185 7.00 17.07 -35.44
N ASN A 186 6.66 17.76 -34.34
CA ASN A 186 6.81 19.21 -34.22
C ASN A 186 8.28 19.65 -34.32
N ALA A 187 9.20 18.89 -33.71
CA ALA A 187 10.63 19.15 -33.82
C ALA A 187 11.12 18.99 -35.26
N LEU A 188 10.65 17.97 -35.97
CA LEU A 188 10.98 17.74 -37.37
C LEU A 188 10.49 18.89 -38.27
N GLN A 189 9.24 19.33 -38.08
CA GLN A 189 8.68 20.45 -38.83
C GLN A 189 9.45 21.76 -38.58
N SER A 190 9.81 22.03 -37.33
CA SER A 190 10.64 23.19 -36.97
C SER A 190 12.03 23.12 -37.63
N HIS A 191 12.66 21.95 -37.61
CA HIS A 191 13.93 21.71 -38.29
C HIS A 191 13.83 21.91 -39.81
N GLU A 192 12.79 21.39 -40.47
CA GLU A 192 12.60 21.56 -41.91
C GLU A 192 12.40 23.01 -42.31
N ASN A 193 11.62 23.77 -41.53
CA ASN A 193 11.44 25.20 -41.73
C ASN A 193 12.78 25.94 -41.60
N ARG A 194 13.57 25.63 -40.55
CA ARG A 194 14.88 26.27 -40.33
C ARG A 194 15.88 25.92 -41.43
N ARG A 195 15.90 24.66 -41.88
CA ARG A 195 16.74 24.21 -43.00
C ARG A 195 16.38 24.98 -44.27
N LYS A 196 15.09 25.09 -44.58
CA LYS A 196 14.60 25.81 -45.76
C LYS A 196 15.01 27.28 -45.72
N GLU A 197 14.81 27.94 -44.58
CA GLU A 197 15.21 29.34 -44.37
C GLU A 197 16.71 29.55 -44.62
N ILE A 198 17.58 28.67 -44.09
CA ILE A 198 19.03 28.75 -44.29
C ILE A 198 19.40 28.59 -45.77
N VAL A 199 18.82 27.60 -46.45
CA VAL A 199 19.11 27.33 -47.86
C VAL A 199 18.64 28.48 -48.75
N GLU A 200 17.40 28.96 -48.55
CA GLU A 200 16.85 30.07 -49.33
C GLU A 200 17.65 31.36 -49.14
N ARG A 201 18.09 31.64 -47.91
CA ARG A 201 18.96 32.79 -47.61
C ARG A 201 20.29 32.70 -48.35
N GLU A 202 20.98 31.55 -48.31
CA GLU A 202 22.26 31.40 -49.00
C GLU A 202 22.11 31.44 -50.54
N VAL A 203 21.08 30.79 -51.07
CA VAL A 203 20.77 30.85 -52.52
C VAL A 203 20.43 32.28 -52.95
N GLY A 204 19.66 33.02 -52.15
CA GLY A 204 19.36 34.43 -52.38
C GLY A 204 20.63 35.28 -52.40
N ARG A 205 21.47 35.14 -51.38
CA ARG A 205 22.76 35.84 -51.28
C ARG A 205 23.66 35.57 -52.49
N LEU A 206 23.77 34.32 -52.93
CA LEU A 206 24.57 33.96 -54.11
C LEU A 206 24.01 34.57 -55.41
N ARG A 207 22.68 34.58 -55.58
CA ARG A 207 22.03 35.20 -56.75
C ARG A 207 22.24 36.71 -56.79
N GLU A 208 22.10 37.37 -55.65
CA GLU A 208 22.35 38.82 -55.51
C GLU A 208 23.82 39.14 -55.85
N GLN A 209 24.77 38.40 -55.26
CA GLN A 209 26.20 38.59 -55.54
C GLN A 209 26.55 38.32 -57.01
N THR A 210 25.95 37.30 -57.62
CA THR A 210 26.14 36.99 -59.05
C THR A 210 25.58 38.11 -59.93
N THR A 211 24.40 38.63 -59.60
CA THR A 211 23.77 39.74 -60.33
C THR A 211 24.61 41.02 -60.23
N LEU A 212 25.10 41.32 -59.03
CA LEU A 212 26.00 42.45 -58.80
C LEU A 212 27.31 42.29 -59.60
N LEU A 213 27.95 41.11 -59.53
CA LEU A 213 29.16 40.82 -60.28
C LEU A 213 28.96 40.98 -61.78
N ASN A 214 27.88 40.42 -62.34
CA ASN A 214 27.55 40.56 -63.75
C ASN A 214 27.30 42.03 -64.14
N GLY A 215 26.64 42.80 -63.27
CA GLY A 215 26.46 44.24 -63.45
C GLY A 215 27.79 45.01 -63.49
N VAL A 216 28.72 44.71 -62.59
CA VAL A 216 30.06 45.31 -62.55
C VAL A 216 30.92 44.89 -63.74
N MET A 217 30.91 43.61 -64.13
CA MET A 217 31.63 43.13 -65.31
C MET A 217 31.16 43.84 -66.58
N SER A 218 29.83 43.99 -66.73
CA SER A 218 29.22 44.73 -67.84
C SER A 218 29.64 46.20 -67.87
N SER A 219 29.68 46.89 -66.71
CA SER A 219 30.10 48.30 -66.65
C SER A 219 31.59 48.52 -66.96
N LEU A 220 32.41 47.49 -66.77
CA LEU A 220 33.85 47.49 -67.09
C LEU A 220 34.16 46.92 -68.50
N ASN A 221 33.14 46.61 -69.31
CA ASN A 221 33.26 45.98 -70.62
C ASN A 221 34.02 44.63 -70.61
N LEU A 222 33.98 43.91 -69.49
CA LEU A 222 34.57 42.58 -69.37
C LEU A 222 33.50 41.51 -69.67
N PRO A 223 33.82 40.48 -70.47
CA PRO A 223 35.13 40.09 -70.99
C PRO A 223 35.40 40.55 -72.44
N ALA A 224 34.68 41.56 -72.94
CA ALA A 224 34.70 41.97 -74.35
C ALA A 224 35.87 42.89 -74.73
N ALA A 225 36.51 43.53 -73.75
CA ALA A 225 37.73 44.31 -73.91
C ALA A 225 38.96 43.45 -74.30
#